data_AF-A0A7V2RXV1-F1
#
_entry.id   AF-A0A7V2RXV1-F1
#
_cell.length_a   1.000
_cell.length_b   1.000
_cell.length_c   1.000
_cell.angle_alpha   90.00
_cell.angle_beta   90.00
_cell.angle_gamma   90.00
#
_symmetry.space_group_name_H-M   'P 1'
#
loop_
_entity.id
_entity.type
_entity.pdbx_description
1 polymer ?
#
loop_
_entity_poly.entity_id
_entity_poly.type
_entity_poly.pdbx_seq_one_letter_code
_entity_poly.pdbx_strand_id
1 'polypeptide(L)'
;MQAIDSQKTEAVGMNSQPSQLATRSVDLQYVAQCIHHNDCCAVVGVSNIGKSNLLRRIHRLGLQSQLFSDADADEYGFVYIDFNLQLQLTGQGFYELVLRSIINQLKALSADPDIVAEVEEAYRLVVAPTDDFQNALSFNQAIITLCERWSRRLVLLFDEFDEVFRELESRVFLNLRALRDKYPQRLIYVVGIGAPLLKLRRTPEVSEFAELFTHHTHILHALEREDMVQVVNRFAAENGVRFSAEDMDFIHEQSGGHPGLLETVCRVLADNTVDGVLRDSRVVLAQLAENPNVRVECSKLWRGLPLEKREALLDFAGGKPLSPPMEKELIRDGLLCANGDGQPAIFSKLFENFVKRQHLVRAPAERGVRVDVDAGQVFVDGRPTEVLTKLEYRLLLLLYGNLGKICDKYTIVESVWGEDYIEEVDDARIEKLISRLRQKIETDPAKPRHLITVRGRGYRLQNV
;
A
#
# COMPACT_ATOMS: atom_id res chain seq x y z
N MET A 1 33.77 62.62 33.20
CA MET A 1 34.36 61.41 33.79
C MET A 1 33.22 60.70 34.50
N GLN A 2 33.04 59.40 34.26
CA GLN A 2 31.76 58.63 34.17
C GLN A 2 31.21 58.61 32.74
N ALA A 3 30.80 57.49 32.14
CA ALA A 3 30.92 56.08 32.51
C ALA A 3 30.53 55.19 31.31
N ILE A 4 31.07 53.96 31.33
CA ILE A 4 30.50 52.69 30.86
C ILE A 4 30.73 52.25 29.39
N ASP A 5 31.56 51.22 29.38
CA ASP A 5 31.98 50.23 28.39
C ASP A 5 30.84 49.27 27.98
N SER A 6 31.05 48.51 26.91
CA SER A 6 30.27 47.34 26.43
C SER A 6 29.18 47.59 25.37
N GLN A 7 29.60 47.71 24.10
CA GLN A 7 28.77 47.29 22.95
C GLN A 7 29.52 46.22 22.14
N LYS A 8 29.47 44.99 22.65
CA LYS A 8 29.65 43.75 21.90
C LYS A 8 28.71 42.74 22.55
N THR A 9 28.10 41.90 21.71
CA THR A 9 27.20 40.77 22.04
C THR A 9 25.71 41.13 22.05
N GLU A 10 25.05 40.91 20.92
CA GLU A 10 23.83 40.07 20.79
C GLU A 10 23.33 40.14 19.34
N ALA A 11 24.07 39.51 18.43
CA ALA A 11 23.53 38.98 17.19
C ALA A 11 23.44 37.46 17.38
N VAL A 12 22.37 37.01 18.03
CA VAL A 12 22.09 35.59 18.28
C VAL A 12 20.73 35.29 17.69
N GLY A 13 20.70 34.43 16.67
CA GLY A 13 19.53 33.58 16.44
C GLY A 13 18.77 33.72 15.13
N MET A 14 19.31 34.28 14.05
CA MET A 14 18.84 33.91 12.70
C MET A 14 19.43 32.55 12.30
N ASN A 15 19.05 31.49 13.02
CA ASN A 15 19.10 30.13 12.50
C ASN A 15 17.76 29.89 11.78
N SER A 16 17.64 30.50 10.59
CA SER A 16 16.75 29.95 9.57
C SER A 16 17.29 28.56 9.24
N GLN A 17 16.75 27.53 9.90
CA GLN A 17 16.95 26.16 9.45
C GLN A 17 16.62 26.15 7.95
N PRO A 18 17.51 25.61 7.10
CA PRO A 18 17.20 25.48 5.68
C PRO A 18 15.88 24.70 5.60
N SER A 19 14.92 25.29 4.89
CA SER A 19 13.61 24.73 4.59
C SER A 19 13.66 23.21 4.58
N GLN A 20 12.85 22.57 5.44
CA GLN A 20 12.42 21.19 5.26
C GLN A 20 11.73 21.13 3.89
N LEU A 21 12.52 20.98 2.83
CA LEU A 21 12.05 20.91 1.45
C LEU A 21 11.01 19.80 1.42
N ALA A 22 9.82 20.20 1.01
CA ALA A 22 8.60 19.49 1.29
C ALA A 22 8.46 18.33 0.31
N THR A 23 8.71 17.10 0.75
CA THR A 23 8.41 15.90 -0.05
C THR A 23 6.97 15.95 -0.54
N ARG A 24 6.69 15.78 -1.83
CA ARG A 24 5.35 15.94 -2.42
C ARG A 24 4.81 17.37 -2.34
N SER A 25 5.65 18.37 -2.54
CA SER A 25 5.26 19.79 -2.50
C SER A 25 4.17 20.13 -3.51
N VAL A 26 4.27 19.59 -4.74
CA VAL A 26 3.28 19.77 -5.81
C VAL A 26 1.93 19.16 -5.43
N ASP A 27 1.94 17.93 -4.88
CA ASP A 27 0.71 17.26 -4.44
C ASP A 27 0.03 18.03 -3.31
N LEU A 28 0.82 18.54 -2.35
CA LEU A 28 0.32 19.36 -1.25
C LEU A 28 -0.30 20.66 -1.77
N GLN A 29 0.37 21.35 -2.69
CA GLN A 29 -0.11 22.60 -3.27
C GLN A 29 -1.42 22.41 -4.03
N TYR A 30 -1.56 21.33 -4.79
CA TYR A 30 -2.81 21.02 -5.49
C TYR A 30 -3.99 20.89 -4.53
N VAL A 31 -3.83 20.09 -3.47
CA VAL A 31 -4.90 19.86 -2.50
C VAL A 31 -5.21 21.14 -1.72
N ALA A 32 -4.18 21.89 -1.32
CA ALA A 32 -4.34 23.19 -0.68
C ALA A 32 -5.13 24.16 -1.57
N GLN A 33 -4.81 24.25 -2.86
CA GLN A 33 -5.55 25.09 -3.81
C GLN A 33 -7.02 24.68 -3.93
N CYS A 34 -7.33 23.39 -3.99
CA CYS A 34 -8.73 22.93 -4.00
C CYS A 34 -9.47 23.38 -2.73
N ILE A 35 -8.87 23.19 -1.56
CA ILE A 35 -9.45 23.62 -0.28
C ILE A 35 -9.67 25.14 -0.25
N HIS A 36 -8.69 25.92 -0.73
CA HIS A 36 -8.78 27.39 -0.78
C HIS A 36 -9.93 27.87 -1.68
N HIS A 37 -10.20 27.17 -2.79
CA HIS A 37 -11.34 27.43 -3.68
C HIS A 37 -12.67 26.83 -3.18
N ASN A 38 -12.67 26.21 -1.99
CA ASN A 38 -13.79 25.48 -1.41
C ASN A 38 -14.26 24.29 -2.24
N ASP A 39 -13.37 23.67 -3.03
CA ASP A 39 -13.64 22.49 -3.83
C ASP A 39 -13.34 21.20 -3.06
N CYS A 40 -14.20 20.19 -3.24
CA CYS A 40 -13.92 18.84 -2.77
C CYS A 40 -12.92 18.17 -3.71
N CYS A 41 -11.92 17.47 -3.18
CA CYS A 41 -10.92 16.81 -4.01
C CYS A 41 -10.62 15.38 -3.59
N ALA A 42 -10.33 14.52 -4.57
CA ALA A 42 -9.96 13.13 -4.35
C ALA A 42 -8.47 12.93 -4.62
N VAL A 43 -7.74 12.48 -3.60
CA VAL A 43 -6.36 11.99 -3.72
C VAL A 43 -6.41 10.50 -4.06
N VAL A 44 -6.20 10.20 -5.33
CA VAL A 44 -6.30 8.86 -5.89
C VAL A 44 -4.92 8.25 -6.04
N GLY A 45 -4.74 7.01 -5.63
CA GLY A 45 -3.48 6.31 -5.90
C GLY A 45 -3.45 4.91 -5.34
N VAL A 46 -2.54 4.09 -5.87
CA VAL A 46 -2.38 2.70 -5.44
C VAL A 46 -2.07 2.56 -3.94
N SER A 47 -2.22 1.36 -3.39
CA SER A 47 -1.89 1.08 -1.99
C SER A 47 -0.45 1.49 -1.69
N ASN A 48 -0.21 2.06 -0.51
CA ASN A 48 1.12 2.43 -0.01
C ASN A 48 1.91 3.45 -0.85
N ILE A 49 1.25 4.17 -1.75
CA ILE A 49 1.85 5.29 -2.51
C ILE A 49 2.01 6.57 -1.67
N GLY A 50 1.46 6.60 -0.44
CA GLY A 50 1.63 7.71 0.49
C GLY A 50 0.43 8.65 0.65
N LYS A 51 -0.79 8.22 0.26
CA LYS A 51 -2.04 8.99 0.44
C LYS A 51 -2.24 9.42 1.90
N SER A 52 -2.20 8.46 2.83
CA SER A 52 -2.33 8.69 4.27
C SER A 52 -1.27 9.64 4.82
N ASN A 53 -0.03 9.52 4.34
CA ASN A 53 1.05 10.44 4.73
C ASN A 53 0.76 11.87 4.24
N LEU A 54 0.25 12.03 3.01
CA LEU A 54 -0.14 13.33 2.46
C LEU A 54 -1.30 13.94 3.26
N LEU A 55 -2.37 13.18 3.52
CA LEU A 55 -3.52 13.65 4.30
C LEU A 55 -3.14 14.02 5.74
N ARG A 56 -2.35 13.20 6.44
CA ARG A 56 -1.82 13.54 7.77
C ARG A 56 -0.94 14.78 7.76
N ARG A 57 -0.19 15.00 6.68
CA ARG A 57 0.63 16.19 6.52
C ARG A 57 -0.23 17.44 6.30
N ILE A 58 -1.25 17.35 5.44
CA ILE A 58 -2.23 18.43 5.24
C ILE A 58 -2.88 18.80 6.57
N HIS A 59 -3.32 17.80 7.34
CA HIS A 59 -3.86 18.00 8.68
C HIS A 59 -2.88 18.75 9.59
N ARG A 60 -1.64 18.26 9.73
CA ARG A 60 -0.62 18.90 10.58
C ARG A 60 -0.30 20.33 10.16
N LEU A 61 -0.05 20.57 8.88
CA LEU A 61 0.27 21.90 8.36
C LEU A 61 -0.92 22.85 8.50
N GLY A 62 -2.13 22.35 8.30
CA GLY A 62 -3.36 23.09 8.54
C GLY A 62 -3.50 23.52 9.99
N LEU A 63 -3.19 22.65 10.96
CA LEU A 63 -3.20 22.99 12.38
C LEU A 63 -2.09 23.97 12.80
N GLN A 64 -0.97 23.95 12.09
CA GLN A 64 0.18 24.82 12.33
C GLN A 64 0.11 26.13 11.56
N SER A 65 -0.99 26.37 10.85
CA SER A 65 -1.17 27.55 10.03
C SER A 65 -0.13 27.71 8.90
N GLN A 66 0.44 26.61 8.43
CA GLN A 66 1.53 26.56 7.46
C GLN A 66 1.11 26.01 6.08
N LEU A 67 -0.15 25.58 5.94
CA LEU A 67 -0.67 25.09 4.66
C LEU A 67 -0.97 26.22 3.68
N PHE A 68 -1.38 27.38 4.20
CA PHE A 68 -1.70 28.59 3.47
C PHE A 68 -0.81 29.74 3.94
N SER A 69 -0.91 30.90 3.29
CA SER A 69 -0.37 32.14 3.84
C SER A 69 -0.88 32.39 5.26
N ASP A 70 -0.05 32.99 6.13
CA ASP A 70 -0.36 33.21 7.55
C ASP A 70 -1.72 33.91 7.78
N ALA A 71 -2.22 34.70 6.82
CA ALA A 71 -3.49 35.42 6.90
C ALA A 71 -4.75 34.52 6.82
N ASP A 72 -4.68 33.35 6.16
CA ASP A 72 -5.83 32.48 5.89
C ASP A 72 -5.88 31.26 6.82
N ALA A 73 -4.89 31.14 7.68
CA ALA A 73 -4.55 29.89 8.30
C ALA A 73 -5.48 29.53 9.48
N ASP A 74 -6.00 30.57 10.16
CA ASP A 74 -7.05 30.42 11.17
C ASP A 74 -8.46 30.27 10.60
N GLU A 75 -8.61 30.31 9.28
CA GLU A 75 -9.91 30.19 8.62
C GLU A 75 -10.40 28.74 8.54
N TYR A 76 -9.52 27.74 8.66
CA TYR A 76 -9.87 26.34 8.41
C TYR A 76 -9.82 25.48 9.68
N GLY A 77 -10.74 24.53 9.74
CA GLY A 77 -10.87 23.52 10.77
C GLY A 77 -10.67 22.14 10.18
N PHE A 78 -9.43 21.65 10.23
CA PHE A 78 -9.06 20.36 9.64
C PHE A 78 -9.34 19.20 10.60
N VAL A 79 -10.15 18.25 10.15
CA VAL A 79 -10.41 17.01 10.88
C VAL A 79 -9.90 15.84 10.05
N TYR A 80 -9.03 15.04 10.63
CA TYR A 80 -8.53 13.81 10.03
C TYR A 80 -9.35 12.60 10.50
N ILE A 81 -9.82 11.78 9.57
CA ILE A 81 -10.63 10.60 9.83
C ILE A 81 -9.99 9.39 9.14
N ASP A 82 -9.57 8.40 9.94
CA ASP A 82 -9.06 7.13 9.45
C ASP A 82 -10.15 6.05 9.56
N PHE A 83 -10.67 5.62 8.41
CA PHE A 83 -11.76 4.64 8.37
C PHE A 83 -11.33 3.21 8.72
N ASN A 84 -10.03 2.91 8.86
CA ASN A 84 -9.60 1.65 9.48
C ASN A 84 -10.00 1.56 10.97
N LEU A 85 -10.32 2.70 11.61
CA LEU A 85 -10.79 2.76 13.00
C LEU A 85 -12.31 2.58 13.14
N GLN A 86 -13.02 2.36 12.03
CA GLN A 86 -14.46 2.12 12.04
C GLN A 86 -14.75 0.72 12.60
N LEU A 87 -15.58 0.66 13.65
CA LEU A 87 -15.90 -0.60 14.32
C LEU A 87 -16.85 -1.49 13.52
N GLN A 88 -17.78 -0.87 12.78
CA GLN A 88 -18.79 -1.55 11.97
C GLN A 88 -19.08 -0.73 10.72
N LEU A 89 -19.17 -1.40 9.58
CA LEU A 89 -19.43 -0.77 8.28
C LEU A 89 -20.92 -0.42 8.09
N THR A 90 -21.45 0.41 8.98
CA THR A 90 -22.85 0.88 9.02
C THR A 90 -22.90 2.40 9.01
N GLY A 91 -24.06 2.98 8.66
CA GLY A 91 -24.25 4.44 8.72
C GLY A 91 -23.98 5.01 10.11
N GLN A 92 -24.44 4.32 11.16
CA GLN A 92 -24.14 4.68 12.55
C GLN A 92 -22.64 4.67 12.85
N GLY A 93 -21.93 3.60 12.48
CA GLY A 93 -20.48 3.50 12.69
C GLY A 93 -19.69 4.57 11.95
N PHE A 94 -20.15 4.94 10.75
CA PHE A 94 -19.59 6.06 9.99
C PHE A 94 -19.78 7.39 10.71
N TYR A 95 -21.02 7.72 11.11
CA TYR A 95 -21.33 8.97 11.80
C TYR A 95 -20.62 9.08 13.16
N GLU A 96 -20.56 7.99 13.93
CA GLU A 96 -19.85 7.92 15.21
C GLU A 96 -18.39 8.30 15.05
N LEU A 97 -17.68 7.65 14.12
CA LEU A 97 -16.27 7.88 13.89
C LEU A 97 -16.00 9.33 13.47
N VAL A 98 -16.80 9.88 12.55
CA VAL A 98 -16.62 11.25 12.06
C VAL A 98 -16.86 12.26 13.20
N LEU A 99 -17.95 12.12 13.97
CA LEU A 99 -18.23 13.03 15.08
C LEU A 99 -17.20 12.90 16.21
N ARG A 100 -16.73 11.70 16.53
CA ARG A 100 -15.66 11.49 17.51
C ARG A 100 -14.38 12.23 17.11
N SER A 101 -13.99 12.13 15.83
CA SER A 101 -12.83 12.84 15.30
C SER A 101 -13.01 14.35 15.34
N ILE A 102 -14.21 14.84 15.02
CA ILE A 102 -14.57 16.27 15.13
C ILE A 102 -14.44 16.75 16.58
N ILE A 103 -15.03 16.06 17.56
CA ILE A 103 -14.99 16.45 18.98
C ILE A 103 -13.55 16.54 19.47
N ASN A 104 -12.72 15.54 19.14
CA ASN A 104 -11.30 15.55 19.48
C ASN A 104 -10.60 16.78 18.90
N GLN A 105 -10.92 17.16 17.66
CA GLN A 105 -10.34 18.31 17.00
C GLN A 105 -10.81 19.65 17.60
N LEU A 106 -12.09 19.78 17.94
CA LEU A 106 -12.63 20.97 18.60
C LEU A 106 -11.97 21.21 19.95
N LYS A 107 -11.79 20.14 20.74
CA LYS A 107 -11.07 20.19 22.02
C LYS A 107 -9.61 20.59 21.83
N ALA A 108 -8.92 20.02 20.85
CA ALA A 108 -7.53 20.37 20.55
C ALA A 108 -7.36 21.84 20.15
N LEU A 109 -8.35 22.43 19.48
CA LEU A 109 -8.37 23.83 19.09
C LEU A 109 -8.95 24.78 20.14
N SER A 110 -9.31 24.28 21.33
CA SER A 110 -9.98 25.06 22.37
C SER A 110 -11.20 25.83 21.85
N ALA A 111 -12.02 25.16 21.04
CA ALA A 111 -13.24 25.75 20.49
C ALA A 111 -14.24 26.16 21.60
N ASP A 112 -15.20 27.00 21.23
CA ASP A 112 -16.28 27.45 22.12
C ASP A 112 -16.94 26.25 22.83
N PRO A 113 -16.96 26.21 24.18
CA PRO A 113 -17.56 25.13 24.96
C PRO A 113 -19.01 24.83 24.59
N ASP A 114 -19.79 25.84 24.18
CA ASP A 114 -21.20 25.64 23.80
C ASP A 114 -21.30 24.87 22.48
N ILE A 115 -20.42 25.15 21.52
CA ILE A 115 -20.33 24.39 20.26
C ILE A 115 -19.89 22.96 20.55
N VAL A 116 -18.89 22.77 21.42
CA VAL A 116 -18.42 21.43 21.81
C VAL A 116 -19.55 20.63 22.45
N ALA A 117 -20.31 21.22 23.38
CA ALA A 117 -21.41 20.56 24.07
C ALA A 117 -22.54 20.14 23.12
N GLU A 118 -22.89 20.96 22.13
CA GLU A 118 -23.90 20.61 21.12
C GLU A 118 -23.45 19.46 20.22
N VAL A 119 -22.19 19.46 19.79
CA VAL A 119 -21.64 18.37 18.97
C VAL A 119 -21.51 17.08 19.80
N GLU A 120 -21.14 17.17 21.08
CA GLU A 120 -21.12 16.03 22.01
C GLU A 120 -22.53 15.45 22.23
N GLU A 121 -23.56 16.30 22.31
CA GLU A 121 -24.94 15.83 22.42
C GLU A 121 -25.38 15.06 21.17
N ALA A 122 -25.12 15.63 19.99
CA ALA A 122 -25.37 14.95 18.73
C ALA A 122 -24.63 13.60 18.64
N TYR A 123 -23.37 13.54 19.09
CA TYR A 123 -22.60 12.30 19.17
C TYR A 123 -23.25 11.27 20.10
N ARG A 124 -23.72 11.67 21.30
CA ARG A 124 -24.43 10.77 22.22
C ARG A 124 -25.66 10.13 21.57
N LEU A 125 -26.42 10.92 20.81
CA LEU A 125 -27.62 10.45 20.09
C LEU A 125 -27.27 9.53 18.91
N VAL A 126 -26.10 9.64 18.31
CA VAL A 126 -25.59 8.69 17.31
C VAL A 126 -25.09 7.40 17.95
N VAL A 127 -24.48 7.45 19.13
CA VAL A 127 -23.97 6.24 19.82
C VAL A 127 -25.11 5.40 20.38
N ALA A 128 -26.15 6.03 20.91
CA ALA A 128 -27.32 5.37 21.48
C ALA A 128 -28.62 5.89 20.83
N PRO A 129 -28.85 5.58 19.54
CA PRO A 129 -30.02 6.08 18.83
C PRO A 129 -31.29 5.36 19.25
N THR A 130 -32.41 6.06 19.18
CA THR A 130 -33.74 5.46 19.31
C THR A 130 -34.18 4.73 18.04
N ASP A 131 -33.72 5.20 16.88
CA ASP A 131 -33.96 4.60 15.56
C ASP A 131 -32.91 5.07 14.52
N ASP A 132 -32.92 4.46 13.33
CA ASP A 132 -31.96 4.78 12.26
C ASP A 132 -32.09 6.21 11.71
N PHE A 133 -33.28 6.83 11.80
CA PHE A 133 -33.50 8.19 11.34
C PHE A 133 -32.81 9.20 12.26
N GLN A 134 -32.82 8.94 13.57
CA GLN A 134 -32.13 9.76 14.58
C GLN A 134 -30.62 9.84 14.33
N ASN A 135 -30.00 8.79 13.78
CA ASN A 135 -28.56 8.78 13.46
C ASN A 135 -28.19 9.91 12.47
N ALA A 136 -28.84 9.92 11.30
CA ALA A 136 -28.56 10.92 10.26
C ALA A 136 -28.95 12.33 10.71
N LEU A 137 -30.06 12.46 11.44
CA LEU A 137 -30.51 13.75 11.96
C LEU A 137 -29.51 14.36 12.96
N SER A 138 -29.04 13.55 13.92
CA SER A 138 -28.09 14.00 14.94
C SER A 138 -26.75 14.35 14.32
N PHE A 139 -26.26 13.54 13.38
CA PHE A 139 -25.08 13.87 12.58
C PHE A 139 -25.22 15.20 11.85
N ASN A 140 -26.36 15.41 11.16
CA ASN A 140 -26.62 16.65 10.44
C ASN A 140 -26.64 17.85 11.37
N GLN A 141 -27.25 17.73 12.55
CA GLN A 141 -27.29 18.82 13.53
C GLN A 141 -25.88 19.24 13.95
N ALA A 142 -24.97 18.29 14.20
CA ALA A 142 -23.58 18.60 14.52
C ALA A 142 -22.88 19.35 13.38
N ILE A 143 -22.99 18.85 12.14
CA ILE A 143 -22.35 19.50 10.98
C ILE A 143 -22.95 20.89 10.73
N ILE A 144 -24.27 21.06 10.89
CA ILE A 144 -24.96 22.35 10.78
C ILE A 144 -24.43 23.32 11.84
N THR A 145 -24.38 22.91 13.11
CA THR A 145 -23.83 23.73 14.21
C THR A 145 -22.42 24.22 13.87
N LEU A 146 -21.55 23.35 13.35
CA LEU A 146 -20.20 23.73 12.94
C LEU A 146 -20.20 24.71 11.77
N CYS A 147 -20.98 24.43 10.72
CA CYS A 147 -21.00 25.28 9.52
C CYS A 147 -21.56 26.68 9.81
N GLU A 148 -22.52 26.80 10.73
CA GLU A 148 -23.21 28.07 11.03
C GLU A 148 -22.58 28.87 12.17
N ARG A 149 -21.97 28.22 13.17
CA ARG A 149 -21.50 28.90 14.39
C ARG A 149 -20.01 28.85 14.62
N TRP A 150 -19.30 27.83 14.13
CA TRP A 150 -17.86 27.78 14.30
C TRP A 150 -17.20 28.80 13.37
N SER A 151 -16.21 29.58 13.80
CA SER A 151 -15.60 30.58 12.91
C SER A 151 -14.90 29.96 11.70
N ARG A 152 -14.45 28.70 11.82
CA ARG A 152 -13.63 28.00 10.82
C ARG A 152 -14.48 27.27 9.78
N ARG A 153 -14.00 27.22 8.53
CA ARG A 153 -14.50 26.35 7.45
C ARG A 153 -14.08 24.91 7.75
N LEU A 154 -15.05 24.00 7.78
CA LEU A 154 -14.83 22.59 8.14
C LEU A 154 -14.25 21.82 6.95
N VAL A 155 -13.06 21.25 7.14
CA VAL A 155 -12.40 20.38 6.16
C VAL A 155 -12.30 18.97 6.74
N LEU A 156 -13.00 18.03 6.11
CA LEU A 156 -12.99 16.62 6.51
C LEU A 156 -12.06 15.84 5.59
N LEU A 157 -10.98 15.32 6.16
CA LEU A 157 -9.98 14.49 5.47
C LEU A 157 -10.31 13.02 5.72
N PHE A 158 -10.89 12.35 4.73
CA PHE A 158 -11.28 10.94 4.77
C PHE A 158 -10.13 10.08 4.25
N ASP A 159 -9.46 9.35 5.12
CA ASP A 159 -8.41 8.40 4.76
C ASP A 159 -8.94 6.96 4.76
N GLU A 160 -8.36 6.10 3.92
CA GLU A 160 -8.76 4.68 3.78
C GLU A 160 -10.25 4.50 3.43
N PHE A 161 -10.75 5.37 2.54
CA PHE A 161 -12.18 5.48 2.21
C PHE A 161 -12.70 4.42 1.23
N ASP A 162 -11.82 3.53 0.76
CA ASP A 162 -12.09 2.52 -0.26
C ASP A 162 -13.25 1.57 0.06
N GLU A 163 -13.21 0.93 1.23
CA GLU A 163 -14.22 -0.05 1.66
C GLU A 163 -15.55 0.63 2.01
N VAL A 164 -15.46 1.75 2.71
CA VAL A 164 -16.61 2.62 3.04
C VAL A 164 -17.37 3.00 1.77
N PHE A 165 -16.69 3.49 0.74
CA PHE A 165 -17.34 3.89 -0.49
C PHE A 165 -18.00 2.72 -1.25
N ARG A 166 -17.36 1.54 -1.23
CA ARG A 166 -17.87 0.35 -1.93
C ARG A 166 -19.14 -0.21 -1.28
N GLU A 167 -19.16 -0.30 0.05
CA GLU A 167 -20.13 -1.16 0.74
C GLU A 167 -21.12 -0.39 1.62
N LEU A 168 -20.79 0.83 2.06
CA LEU A 168 -21.70 1.61 2.92
C LEU A 168 -23.02 1.92 2.20
N GLU A 169 -24.09 2.02 2.97
CA GLU A 169 -25.42 2.34 2.46
C GLU A 169 -25.46 3.68 1.71
N SER A 170 -26.14 3.71 0.56
CA SER A 170 -26.16 4.86 -0.35
C SER A 170 -26.71 6.14 0.28
N ARG A 171 -27.59 6.00 1.29
CA ARG A 171 -28.24 7.13 1.97
C ARG A 171 -27.25 8.01 2.72
N VAL A 172 -26.14 7.46 3.21
CA VAL A 172 -25.09 8.25 3.87
C VAL A 172 -24.46 9.22 2.87
N PHE A 173 -24.15 8.77 1.65
CA PHE A 173 -23.54 9.63 0.62
C PHE A 173 -24.49 10.71 0.12
N LEU A 174 -25.78 10.40 -0.04
CA LEU A 174 -26.81 11.40 -0.33
C LEU A 174 -26.88 12.45 0.77
N ASN A 175 -26.79 12.04 2.02
CA ASN A 175 -26.79 12.95 3.16
C ASN A 175 -25.56 13.87 3.17
N LEU A 176 -24.36 13.33 2.94
CA LEU A 176 -23.13 14.13 2.82
C LEU A 176 -23.19 15.10 1.64
N ARG A 177 -23.72 14.65 0.49
CA ARG A 177 -23.94 15.51 -0.68
C ARG A 177 -24.87 16.67 -0.34
N ALA A 178 -26.01 16.38 0.31
CA ALA A 178 -26.97 17.41 0.71
C ALA A 178 -26.37 18.44 1.70
N LEU A 179 -25.55 18.00 2.66
CA LEU A 179 -24.83 18.89 3.57
C LEU A 179 -23.85 19.80 2.82
N ARG A 180 -23.09 19.24 1.86
CA ARG A 180 -22.16 20.01 1.04
C ARG A 180 -22.88 21.02 0.14
N ASP A 181 -23.99 20.64 -0.48
CA ASP A 181 -24.81 21.53 -1.30
C ASP A 181 -25.43 22.68 -0.48
N LYS A 182 -25.78 22.41 0.79
CA LYS A 182 -26.27 23.44 1.72
C LYS A 182 -25.16 24.41 2.16
N TYR A 183 -23.92 23.94 2.27
CA TYR A 183 -22.79 24.71 2.79
C TYR A 183 -21.56 24.72 1.86
N PRO A 184 -21.68 25.20 0.61
CA PRO A 184 -20.63 25.09 -0.41
C PRO A 184 -19.38 25.94 -0.13
N GLN A 185 -19.45 26.88 0.81
CA GLN A 185 -18.31 27.73 1.20
C GLN A 185 -17.77 27.39 2.59
N ARG A 186 -18.33 26.36 3.26
CA ARG A 186 -18.08 26.08 4.68
C ARG A 186 -17.76 24.63 4.97
N LEU A 187 -18.14 23.69 4.09
CA LEU A 187 -17.89 22.26 4.25
C LEU A 187 -17.14 21.71 3.04
N ILE A 188 -15.96 21.15 3.26
CA ILE A 188 -15.09 20.61 2.21
C ILE A 188 -14.73 19.16 2.55
N TYR A 189 -14.81 18.28 1.55
CA TYR A 189 -14.36 16.89 1.66
C TYR A 189 -13.06 16.70 0.87
N VAL A 190 -12.06 16.10 1.52
CA VAL A 190 -10.87 15.58 0.86
C VAL A 190 -10.82 14.09 1.11
N VAL A 191 -10.80 13.27 0.05
CA VAL A 191 -10.84 11.82 0.19
C VAL A 191 -9.55 11.18 -0.34
N GLY A 192 -8.95 10.28 0.44
CA GLY A 192 -7.88 9.38 0.03
C GLY A 192 -8.47 8.06 -0.42
N ILE A 193 -8.23 7.67 -1.69
CA ILE A 193 -8.88 6.50 -2.28
C ILE A 193 -7.98 5.77 -3.29
N GLY A 194 -8.19 4.46 -3.44
CA GLY A 194 -7.40 3.58 -4.32
C GLY A 194 -7.62 3.81 -5.81
N ALA A 195 -8.83 4.22 -6.19
CA ALA A 195 -9.22 4.50 -7.57
C ALA A 195 -10.29 5.61 -7.60
N PRO A 196 -10.49 6.29 -8.74
CA PRO A 196 -11.54 7.30 -8.85
C PRO A 196 -12.90 6.75 -8.41
N LEU A 197 -13.66 7.53 -7.64
CA LEU A 197 -14.93 7.10 -7.02
C LEU A 197 -15.89 6.46 -8.03
N LEU A 198 -16.13 7.12 -9.16
CA LEU A 198 -17.00 6.60 -10.23
C LEU A 198 -16.48 5.31 -10.90
N LYS A 199 -15.23 4.91 -10.69
CA LYS A 199 -14.74 3.58 -11.11
C LYS A 199 -15.04 2.49 -10.07
N LEU A 200 -15.18 2.85 -8.80
CA LEU A 200 -15.42 1.90 -7.71
C LEU A 200 -16.89 1.53 -7.54
N ARG A 201 -17.80 2.50 -7.70
CA ARG A 201 -19.25 2.29 -7.55
C ARG A 201 -20.03 3.30 -8.40
N ARG A 202 -21.06 2.83 -9.10
CA ARG A 202 -21.87 3.63 -10.07
C ARG A 202 -23.38 3.54 -9.84
N THR A 203 -23.84 3.42 -8.59
CA THR A 203 -25.29 3.54 -8.34
C THR A 203 -25.70 5.01 -8.45
N PRO A 204 -26.92 5.34 -8.92
CA PRO A 204 -27.35 6.73 -9.10
C PRO A 204 -27.13 7.59 -7.85
N GLU A 205 -27.51 7.07 -6.69
CA GLU A 205 -27.46 7.77 -5.39
C GLU A 205 -26.03 8.10 -4.95
N VAL A 206 -25.07 7.23 -5.27
CA VAL A 206 -23.66 7.41 -4.89
C VAL A 206 -22.92 8.26 -5.93
N SER A 207 -23.42 8.29 -7.17
CA SER A 207 -22.83 9.07 -8.26
C SER A 207 -22.91 10.56 -7.98
N GLU A 208 -23.99 11.06 -7.38
CA GLU A 208 -24.14 12.48 -7.01
C GLU A 208 -23.07 12.96 -6.01
N PHE A 209 -22.72 12.11 -5.04
CA PHE A 209 -21.61 12.39 -4.13
C PHE A 209 -20.26 12.31 -4.84
N ALA A 210 -20.05 11.28 -5.68
CA ALA A 210 -18.81 11.12 -6.43
C ALA A 210 -18.56 12.27 -7.43
N GLU A 211 -19.62 12.88 -7.97
CA GLU A 211 -19.56 14.04 -8.85
C GLU A 211 -18.84 15.24 -8.23
N LEU A 212 -18.90 15.40 -6.91
CA LEU A 212 -18.19 16.46 -6.18
C LEU A 212 -16.68 16.47 -6.44
N PHE A 213 -16.10 15.34 -6.82
CA PHE A 213 -14.65 15.14 -6.94
C PHE A 213 -14.19 15.01 -8.40
N THR A 214 -15.12 14.93 -9.35
CA THR A 214 -14.83 14.58 -10.75
C THR A 214 -13.85 15.53 -11.43
N HIS A 215 -13.96 16.83 -11.14
CA HIS A 215 -13.08 17.86 -11.69
C HIS A 215 -11.77 18.02 -10.89
N HIS A 216 -11.73 17.52 -9.66
CA HIS A 216 -10.61 17.70 -8.73
C HIS A 216 -10.11 16.34 -8.22
N THR A 217 -9.74 15.48 -9.16
CA THR A 217 -9.12 14.18 -8.88
C THR A 217 -7.60 14.27 -9.10
N HIS A 218 -6.84 14.24 -8.01
CA HIS A 218 -5.38 14.26 -8.03
C HIS A 218 -4.82 12.83 -7.99
N ILE A 219 -4.04 12.44 -9.00
CA ILE A 219 -3.41 11.13 -9.03
C ILE A 219 -2.05 11.21 -8.35
N LEU A 220 -1.87 10.42 -7.30
CA LEU A 220 -0.64 10.33 -6.53
C LEU A 220 0.27 9.26 -7.16
N HIS A 221 1.34 9.70 -7.80
CA HIS A 221 2.35 8.84 -8.41
C HIS A 221 3.45 8.44 -7.43
N ALA A 222 4.36 7.55 -7.83
CA ALA A 222 5.58 7.28 -7.09
C ALA A 222 6.39 8.57 -6.90
N LEU A 223 7.22 8.62 -5.85
CA LEU A 223 8.02 9.81 -5.56
C LEU A 223 8.97 10.08 -6.72
N GLU A 224 8.96 11.32 -7.22
CA GLU A 224 9.97 11.78 -8.15
C GLU A 224 11.36 11.76 -7.51
N ARG A 225 12.41 11.77 -8.32
CA ARG A 225 13.79 11.61 -7.82
C ARG A 225 14.16 12.66 -6.76
N GLU A 226 13.70 13.90 -6.91
CA GLU A 226 13.96 14.97 -5.94
C GLU A 226 13.29 14.69 -4.58
N ASP A 227 12.02 14.32 -4.59
CA ASP A 227 11.27 13.94 -3.38
C ASP A 227 11.82 12.67 -2.74
N MET A 228 12.20 11.70 -3.57
CA MET A 228 12.82 10.44 -3.16
C MET A 228 14.12 10.70 -2.39
N VAL A 229 14.98 11.58 -2.91
CA VAL A 229 16.24 11.95 -2.25
C VAL A 229 15.99 12.50 -0.86
N GLN A 230 14.96 13.34 -0.67
CA GLN A 230 14.61 13.87 0.65
C GLN A 230 14.16 12.77 1.61
N VAL A 231 13.34 11.83 1.15
CA VAL A 231 12.87 10.70 1.98
C VAL A 231 14.02 9.79 2.38
N VAL A 232 14.91 9.46 1.45
CA VAL A 232 16.09 8.62 1.72
C VAL A 232 17.05 9.31 2.66
N ASN A 233 17.31 10.61 2.49
CA ASN A 233 18.17 11.38 3.39
C ASN A 233 17.61 11.45 4.81
N ARG A 234 16.29 11.58 4.95
CA ARG A 234 15.63 11.53 6.28
C ARG A 234 15.80 10.17 6.92
N PHE A 235 15.53 9.09 6.17
CA PHE A 235 15.76 7.73 6.64
C PHE A 235 17.22 7.53 7.08
N ALA A 236 18.17 8.00 6.28
CA ALA A 236 19.60 7.88 6.57
C ALA A 236 19.98 8.61 7.87
N ALA A 237 19.47 9.83 8.06
CA ALA A 237 19.68 10.60 9.28
C ALA A 237 19.07 9.94 10.53
N GLU A 238 17.85 9.41 10.42
CA GLU A 238 17.16 8.73 11.53
C GLU A 238 17.84 7.41 11.93
N ASN A 239 18.48 6.73 10.99
CA ASN A 239 19.14 5.43 11.22
C ASN A 239 20.66 5.53 11.34
N GLY A 240 21.24 6.75 11.30
CA GLY A 240 22.68 6.97 11.43
C GLY A 240 23.52 6.36 10.30
N VAL A 241 22.93 6.18 9.10
CA VAL A 241 23.63 5.63 7.93
C VAL A 241 23.90 6.72 6.89
N ARG A 242 24.77 6.43 5.93
CA ARG A 242 25.05 7.29 4.77
C ARG A 242 24.94 6.47 3.50
N PHE A 243 24.25 7.02 2.51
CA PHE A 243 24.13 6.45 1.18
C PHE A 243 24.97 7.26 0.19
N SER A 244 25.68 6.57 -0.68
CA SER A 244 26.43 7.13 -1.80
C SER A 244 25.50 7.50 -2.96
N ALA A 245 26.01 8.17 -3.99
CA ALA A 245 25.23 8.44 -5.21
C ALA A 245 24.82 7.14 -5.93
N GLU A 246 25.67 6.11 -5.91
CA GLU A 246 25.36 4.79 -6.48
C GLU A 246 24.24 4.10 -5.69
N ASP A 247 24.23 4.24 -4.37
CA ASP A 247 23.15 3.73 -3.52
C ASP A 247 21.82 4.42 -3.84
N MET A 248 21.84 5.73 -4.09
CA MET A 248 20.65 6.48 -4.49
C MET A 248 20.08 5.99 -5.82
N ASP A 249 20.95 5.71 -6.79
CA ASP A 249 20.55 5.15 -8.09
C ASP A 249 20.01 3.73 -7.95
N PHE A 250 20.65 2.90 -7.12
CA PHE A 250 20.18 1.57 -6.78
C PHE A 250 18.79 1.61 -6.10
N ILE A 251 18.61 2.47 -5.10
CA ILE A 251 17.32 2.64 -4.41
C ILE A 251 16.23 3.05 -5.41
N HIS A 252 16.53 4.00 -6.29
CA HIS A 252 15.60 4.45 -7.32
C HIS A 252 15.25 3.32 -8.30
N GLU A 253 16.24 2.61 -8.83
CA GLU A 253 16.02 1.51 -9.79
C GLU A 253 15.18 0.37 -9.17
N GLN A 254 15.49 -0.02 -7.93
CA GLN A 254 14.79 -1.12 -7.26
C GLN A 254 13.38 -0.73 -6.85
N SER A 255 13.18 0.45 -6.27
CA SER A 255 11.88 0.88 -5.71
C SER A 255 10.98 1.63 -6.68
N GLY A 256 11.55 2.24 -7.72
CA GLY A 256 10.84 3.14 -8.63
C GLY A 256 10.25 4.38 -7.94
N GLY A 257 10.76 4.75 -6.76
CA GLY A 257 10.20 5.83 -5.94
C GLY A 257 8.93 5.46 -5.18
N HIS A 258 8.46 4.21 -5.24
CA HIS A 258 7.29 3.78 -4.47
C HIS A 258 7.63 3.71 -2.97
N PRO A 259 6.96 4.47 -2.07
CA PRO A 259 7.36 4.60 -0.67
C PRO A 259 7.53 3.28 0.09
N GLY A 260 6.59 2.33 -0.04
CA GLY A 260 6.69 1.03 0.67
C GLY A 260 7.88 0.16 0.23
N LEU A 261 8.14 0.08 -1.08
CA LEU A 261 9.33 -0.58 -1.64
C LEU A 261 10.60 0.18 -1.27
N LEU A 262 10.58 1.51 -1.38
CA LEU A 262 11.71 2.38 -1.08
C LEU A 262 12.18 2.21 0.37
N GLU A 263 11.27 2.26 1.34
CA GLU A 263 11.61 2.04 2.76
C GLU A 263 12.25 0.66 2.97
N THR A 264 11.73 -0.36 2.31
CA THR A 264 12.28 -1.72 2.40
C THR A 264 13.68 -1.80 1.79
N VAL A 265 13.90 -1.17 0.63
CA VAL A 265 15.22 -1.12 -0.02
C VAL A 265 16.22 -0.37 0.85
N CYS A 266 15.85 0.80 1.39
CA CYS A 266 16.70 1.56 2.29
C CYS A 266 17.11 0.75 3.53
N ARG A 267 16.18 0.01 4.13
CA ARG A 267 16.46 -0.83 5.31
C ARG A 267 17.44 -1.96 4.99
N VAL A 268 17.18 -2.72 3.92
CA VAL A 268 18.10 -3.81 3.51
C VAL A 268 19.47 -3.25 3.13
N LEU A 269 19.53 -2.10 2.46
CA LEU A 269 20.79 -1.48 2.08
C LEU A 269 21.57 -1.01 3.32
N ALA A 270 20.90 -0.37 4.28
CA ALA A 270 21.47 0.06 5.55
C ALA A 270 22.08 -1.12 6.33
N ASP A 271 21.39 -2.25 6.41
CA ASP A 271 21.86 -3.47 7.09
C ASP A 271 23.14 -4.08 6.46
N ASN A 272 23.43 -3.74 5.20
CA ASN A 272 24.59 -4.24 4.45
C ASN A 272 25.64 -3.17 4.16
N THR A 273 25.46 -1.97 4.71
CA THR A 273 26.39 -0.85 4.57
C THR A 273 27.22 -0.73 5.85
N VAL A 274 28.54 -0.70 5.72
CA VAL A 274 29.47 -0.47 6.85
C VAL A 274 30.32 0.74 6.53
N ASP A 275 30.33 1.73 7.43
CA ASP A 275 31.04 3.01 7.26
C ASP A 275 30.70 3.74 5.93
N GLY A 276 29.47 3.58 5.43
CA GLY A 276 29.02 4.19 4.17
C GLY A 276 29.49 3.46 2.91
N VAL A 277 30.02 2.24 3.04
CA VAL A 277 30.43 1.40 1.92
C VAL A 277 29.55 0.16 1.85
N LEU A 278 28.90 -0.04 0.71
CA LEU A 278 28.15 -1.23 0.41
C LEU A 278 29.10 -2.44 0.25
N ARG A 279 28.82 -3.53 0.97
CA ARG A 279 29.67 -4.74 0.90
C ARG A 279 29.58 -5.45 -0.44
N ASP A 280 28.37 -5.80 -0.87
CA ASP A 280 28.10 -6.50 -2.13
C ASP A 280 26.64 -6.29 -2.55
N SER A 281 26.43 -5.68 -3.72
CA SER A 281 25.08 -5.45 -4.27
C SER A 281 24.34 -6.75 -4.59
N ARG A 282 25.04 -7.85 -4.87
CA ARG A 282 24.43 -9.16 -5.13
C ARG A 282 23.75 -9.73 -3.89
N VAL A 283 24.36 -9.55 -2.71
CA VAL A 283 23.79 -9.98 -1.43
C VAL A 283 22.51 -9.19 -1.14
N VAL A 284 22.53 -7.87 -1.36
CA VAL A 284 21.35 -7.01 -1.20
C VAL A 284 20.23 -7.41 -2.15
N LEU A 285 20.54 -7.66 -3.43
CA LEU A 285 19.55 -8.14 -4.40
C LEU A 285 18.92 -9.48 -3.99
N ALA A 286 19.72 -10.43 -3.50
CA ALA A 286 19.22 -11.72 -3.01
C ALA A 286 18.28 -11.54 -1.81
N GLN A 287 18.68 -10.71 -0.84
CA GLN A 287 17.85 -10.40 0.34
C GLN A 287 16.55 -9.69 -0.06
N LEU A 288 16.59 -8.74 -0.99
CA LEU A 288 15.39 -8.07 -1.50
C LEU A 288 14.44 -9.03 -2.23
N ALA A 289 14.98 -9.98 -3.00
CA ALA A 289 14.17 -10.97 -3.73
C ALA A 289 13.42 -11.92 -2.79
N GLU A 290 13.98 -12.21 -1.62
CA GLU A 290 13.39 -13.07 -0.58
C GLU A 290 12.62 -12.28 0.50
N ASN A 291 12.74 -10.95 0.52
CA ASN A 291 12.18 -10.12 1.58
C ASN A 291 10.63 -10.21 1.62
N PRO A 292 10.04 -10.62 2.77
CA PRO A 292 8.59 -10.72 2.91
C PRO A 292 7.86 -9.38 2.69
N ASN A 293 8.44 -8.26 3.10
CA ASN A 293 7.82 -6.95 2.93
C ASN A 293 7.74 -6.55 1.45
N VAL A 294 8.81 -6.79 0.66
CA VAL A 294 8.76 -6.60 -0.80
C VAL A 294 7.62 -7.40 -1.42
N ARG A 295 7.47 -8.67 -1.03
CA ARG A 295 6.39 -9.54 -1.54
C ARG A 295 5.01 -9.03 -1.18
N VAL A 296 4.82 -8.58 0.07
CA VAL A 296 3.55 -8.01 0.53
C VAL A 296 3.22 -6.74 -0.24
N GLU A 297 4.17 -5.83 -0.39
CA GLU A 297 3.99 -4.57 -1.11
C GLU A 297 3.67 -4.78 -2.60
N CYS A 298 4.45 -5.62 -3.29
CA CYS A 298 4.16 -5.98 -4.68
C CYS A 298 2.79 -6.68 -4.83
N SER A 299 2.41 -7.55 -3.88
CA SER A 299 1.10 -8.22 -3.88
C SER A 299 -0.05 -7.23 -3.70
N LYS A 300 0.09 -6.25 -2.80
CA LYS A 300 -0.91 -5.17 -2.61
C LYS A 300 -1.06 -4.34 -3.87
N LEU A 301 0.05 -3.89 -4.47
CA LEU A 301 0.06 -3.19 -5.74
C LEU A 301 -0.67 -4.01 -6.81
N TRP A 302 -0.28 -5.27 -6.97
CA TRP A 302 -0.86 -6.19 -7.96
C TRP A 302 -2.36 -6.38 -7.80
N ARG A 303 -2.85 -6.64 -6.58
CA ARG A 303 -4.28 -6.84 -6.31
C ARG A 303 -5.09 -5.57 -6.51
N GLY A 304 -4.50 -4.40 -6.27
CA GLY A 304 -5.13 -3.11 -6.52
C GLY A 304 -5.33 -2.78 -8.00
N LEU A 305 -4.65 -3.49 -8.90
CA LEU A 305 -4.77 -3.25 -10.34
C LEU A 305 -6.01 -3.92 -10.96
N PRO A 306 -6.76 -3.19 -11.81
CA PRO A 306 -7.77 -3.78 -12.68
C PRO A 306 -7.24 -4.96 -13.49
N LEU A 307 -8.11 -5.91 -13.84
CA LEU A 307 -7.73 -7.12 -14.58
C LEU A 307 -7.03 -6.79 -15.90
N GLU A 308 -7.55 -5.81 -16.65
CA GLU A 308 -7.00 -5.35 -17.93
C GLU A 308 -5.53 -4.90 -17.81
N LYS A 309 -5.21 -4.17 -16.73
CA LYS A 309 -3.84 -3.68 -16.48
C LYS A 309 -2.91 -4.80 -16.03
N ARG A 310 -3.42 -5.73 -15.22
CA ARG A 310 -2.66 -6.94 -14.87
C ARG A 310 -2.32 -7.75 -16.11
N GLU A 311 -3.26 -7.95 -17.01
CA GLU A 311 -3.03 -8.68 -18.26
C GLU A 311 -2.02 -7.97 -19.16
N ALA A 312 -2.17 -6.65 -19.34
CA ALA A 312 -1.22 -5.84 -20.08
C ALA A 312 0.20 -5.91 -19.51
N LEU A 313 0.36 -5.81 -18.18
CA LEU A 313 1.67 -5.93 -17.52
C LEU A 313 2.29 -7.33 -17.66
N LEU A 314 1.48 -8.39 -17.64
CA LEU A 314 1.99 -9.76 -17.87
C LEU A 314 2.47 -9.94 -19.30
N ASP A 315 1.70 -9.46 -20.28
CA ASP A 315 2.08 -9.53 -21.69
C ASP A 315 3.35 -8.73 -21.94
N PHE A 316 3.43 -7.52 -21.38
CA PHE A 316 4.61 -6.67 -21.46
C PHE A 316 5.86 -7.31 -20.82
N ALA A 317 5.72 -7.87 -19.61
CA ALA A 317 6.80 -8.59 -18.94
C ALA A 317 7.24 -9.87 -19.68
N GLY A 318 6.33 -10.47 -20.45
CA GLY A 318 6.59 -11.60 -21.35
C GLY A 318 7.17 -11.19 -22.71
N GLY A 319 7.45 -9.91 -22.95
CA GLY A 319 8.07 -9.39 -24.17
C GLY A 319 7.08 -9.10 -25.30
N LYS A 320 5.77 -9.12 -25.06
CA LYS A 320 4.77 -8.69 -26.05
C LYS A 320 4.63 -7.16 -26.04
N PRO A 321 4.47 -6.53 -27.21
CA PRO A 321 4.25 -5.09 -27.28
C PRO A 321 2.88 -4.73 -26.69
N LEU A 322 2.82 -3.59 -25.99
CA LEU A 322 1.58 -3.01 -25.52
C LEU A 322 0.85 -2.30 -26.66
N SER A 323 -0.47 -2.19 -26.56
CA SER A 323 -1.21 -1.30 -27.44
C SER A 323 -0.92 0.16 -27.05
N PRO A 324 -0.81 1.10 -28.01
CA PRO A 324 -0.57 2.51 -27.71
C PRO A 324 -1.53 3.15 -26.67
N PRO A 325 -2.85 2.85 -26.64
CA PRO A 325 -3.72 3.40 -25.60
C PRO A 325 -3.42 2.80 -24.21
N MET A 326 -3.12 1.51 -24.13
CA MET A 326 -2.80 0.85 -22.85
C MET A 326 -1.46 1.34 -22.30
N GLU A 327 -0.44 1.49 -23.15
CA GLU A 327 0.85 2.03 -22.75
C GLU A 327 0.72 3.44 -22.17
N LYS A 328 -0.02 4.34 -22.84
CA LYS A 328 -0.31 5.69 -22.33
C LYS A 328 -1.05 5.66 -21.01
N GLU A 329 -1.99 4.74 -20.82
CA GLU A 329 -2.70 4.58 -19.56
C GLU A 329 -1.78 4.10 -18.44
N LEU A 330 -0.93 3.10 -18.69
CA LEU A 330 0.02 2.60 -17.69
C LEU A 330 1.10 3.64 -17.32
N ILE A 331 1.56 4.45 -18.28
CA ILE A 331 2.45 5.60 -18.02
C ILE A 331 1.73 6.64 -17.18
N ARG A 332 0.50 7.03 -17.57
CA ARG A 332 -0.31 7.99 -16.82
C ARG A 332 -0.54 7.53 -15.39
N ASP A 333 -0.70 6.24 -15.14
CA ASP A 333 -0.94 5.72 -13.80
C ASP A 333 0.37 5.46 -13.01
N GLY A 334 1.53 5.74 -13.59
CA GLY A 334 2.84 5.55 -12.97
C GLY A 334 3.30 4.10 -12.86
N LEU A 335 2.72 3.19 -13.65
CA LEU A 335 3.10 1.77 -13.70
C LEU A 335 4.22 1.50 -14.70
N LEU A 336 4.35 2.36 -15.71
CA LEU A 336 5.47 2.40 -16.64
C LEU A 336 6.19 3.75 -16.57
N CYS A 337 7.51 3.72 -16.73
CA CYS A 337 8.36 4.89 -16.88
C CYS A 337 9.31 4.69 -18.07
N ALA A 338 9.97 5.77 -18.51
CA ALA A 338 11.06 5.65 -19.47
C ALA A 338 12.33 5.20 -18.74
N ASN A 339 12.98 4.15 -19.24
CA ASN A 339 14.31 3.74 -18.78
C ASN A 339 15.41 4.69 -19.34
N GLY A 340 16.67 4.43 -19.01
CA GLY A 340 17.81 5.24 -19.47
C GLY A 340 17.96 5.33 -21.00
N ASP A 341 17.41 4.35 -21.73
CA ASP A 341 17.42 4.30 -23.20
C ASP A 341 16.14 4.89 -23.82
N GLY A 342 15.24 5.46 -23.00
CA GLY A 342 13.97 6.04 -23.43
C GLY A 342 12.89 5.01 -23.76
N GLN A 343 13.12 3.72 -23.50
CA GLN A 343 12.12 2.67 -23.69
C GLN A 343 11.20 2.54 -22.47
N PRO A 344 9.92 2.16 -22.65
CA PRO A 344 9.03 1.87 -21.54
C PRO A 344 9.60 0.74 -20.68
N ALA A 345 9.54 0.90 -19.37
CA ALA A 345 9.90 -0.11 -18.38
C ALA A 345 8.91 -0.06 -17.21
N ILE A 346 8.71 -1.18 -16.53
CA ILE A 346 7.93 -1.19 -15.27
C ILE A 346 8.68 -0.33 -14.25
N PHE A 347 7.94 0.55 -13.57
CA PHE A 347 8.50 1.63 -12.74
C PHE A 347 9.54 1.18 -11.70
N SER A 348 9.46 -0.07 -11.23
CA SER A 348 10.32 -0.66 -10.20
C SER A 348 10.85 -2.02 -10.65
N LYS A 349 12.15 -2.27 -10.45
CA LYS A 349 12.74 -3.58 -10.75
C LYS A 349 12.18 -4.70 -9.87
N LEU A 350 11.91 -4.41 -8.60
CA LEU A 350 11.30 -5.36 -7.67
C LEU A 350 9.88 -5.74 -8.12
N PHE A 351 9.10 -4.76 -8.56
CA PHE A 351 7.75 -5.03 -9.09
C PHE A 351 7.80 -5.72 -10.45
N GLU A 352 8.73 -5.35 -11.34
CA GLU A 352 8.94 -6.05 -12.62
C GLU A 352 9.24 -7.54 -12.41
N ASN A 353 10.16 -7.87 -11.49
CA ASN A 353 10.50 -9.24 -11.14
C ASN A 353 9.29 -9.99 -10.55
N PHE A 354 8.47 -9.31 -9.74
CA PHE A 354 7.21 -9.87 -9.26
C PHE A 354 6.24 -10.17 -10.41
N VAL A 355 6.03 -9.25 -11.35
CA VAL A 355 5.15 -9.46 -12.51
C VAL A 355 5.66 -10.59 -13.41
N LYS A 356 6.97 -10.67 -13.63
CA LYS A 356 7.59 -11.80 -14.37
C LYS A 356 7.32 -13.14 -13.69
N ARG A 357 7.43 -13.23 -12.36
CA ARG A 357 7.04 -14.42 -11.59
C ARG A 357 5.56 -14.75 -11.79
N GLN A 358 4.68 -13.76 -11.73
CA GLN A 358 3.25 -13.97 -12.01
C GLN A 358 2.99 -14.45 -13.44
N HIS A 359 3.76 -13.96 -14.42
CA HIS A 359 3.70 -14.42 -15.81
C HIS A 359 4.10 -15.89 -15.94
N LEU A 360 5.18 -16.30 -15.27
CA LEU A 360 5.59 -17.70 -15.19
C LEU A 360 4.53 -18.59 -14.52
N VAL A 361 3.73 -18.03 -13.59
CA VAL A 361 2.59 -18.71 -12.96
C VAL A 361 1.34 -18.78 -13.85
N ARG A 362 1.13 -17.80 -14.73
CA ARG A 362 -0.04 -17.70 -15.63
C ARG A 362 0.15 -18.29 -17.02
N ALA A 363 1.37 -18.66 -17.42
CA ALA A 363 1.61 -19.29 -18.72
C ALA A 363 0.65 -20.49 -18.91
N PRO A 364 -0.11 -20.57 -20.03
CA PRO A 364 -1.14 -21.59 -20.19
C PRO A 364 -0.55 -23.01 -20.21
N ALA A 365 -1.05 -23.85 -19.30
CA ALA A 365 -1.11 -25.31 -19.33
C ALA A 365 0.16 -26.07 -19.78
N GLU A 366 1.17 -26.15 -18.91
CA GLU A 366 1.97 -27.38 -18.86
C GLU A 366 1.24 -28.39 -17.99
N ARG A 367 0.87 -29.53 -18.58
CA ARG A 367 0.46 -30.70 -17.79
C ARG A 367 1.58 -31.08 -16.83
N GLY A 368 1.22 -31.49 -15.63
CA GLY A 368 2.15 -32.01 -14.64
C GLY A 368 2.35 -31.12 -13.41
N VAL A 369 3.41 -31.43 -12.67
CA VAL A 369 3.71 -30.88 -11.35
C VAL A 369 4.70 -29.73 -11.51
N ARG A 370 4.36 -28.55 -10.97
CA ARG A 370 5.21 -27.37 -10.98
C ARG A 370 5.41 -26.86 -9.57
N VAL A 371 6.65 -26.52 -9.22
CA VAL A 371 7.00 -25.98 -7.90
C VAL A 371 7.49 -24.54 -8.06
N ASP A 372 6.79 -23.60 -7.44
CA ASP A 372 7.27 -22.24 -7.21
C ASP A 372 8.09 -22.25 -5.92
N VAL A 373 9.41 -22.41 -6.08
CA VAL A 373 10.36 -22.52 -4.97
C VAL A 373 10.37 -21.23 -4.14
N ASP A 374 10.17 -20.08 -4.79
CA ASP A 374 10.18 -18.76 -4.16
C ASP A 374 8.93 -18.55 -3.29
N ALA A 375 7.75 -18.92 -3.81
CA ALA A 375 6.48 -18.78 -3.12
C ALA A 375 6.16 -19.94 -2.16
N GLY A 376 6.91 -21.04 -2.22
CA GLY A 376 6.58 -22.28 -1.49
C GLY A 376 5.30 -22.95 -1.99
N GLN A 377 4.88 -22.65 -3.22
CA GLN A 377 3.61 -23.11 -3.78
C GLN A 377 3.83 -24.22 -4.79
N VAL A 378 2.93 -25.20 -4.79
CA VAL A 378 2.95 -26.33 -5.71
C VAL A 378 1.68 -26.31 -6.52
N PHE A 379 1.81 -26.53 -7.81
CA PHE A 379 0.71 -26.59 -8.77
C PHE A 379 0.72 -27.94 -9.48
N VAL A 380 -0.46 -28.50 -9.71
CA VAL A 380 -0.66 -29.71 -10.52
C VAL A 380 -1.68 -29.35 -11.59
N ASP A 381 -1.32 -29.54 -12.86
CA ASP A 381 -2.16 -29.20 -14.01
C ASP A 381 -2.75 -27.77 -13.94
N GLY A 382 -1.91 -26.82 -13.50
CA GLY A 382 -2.28 -25.41 -13.35
C GLY A 382 -3.14 -25.06 -12.14
N ARG A 383 -3.43 -26.02 -11.24
CA ARG A 383 -4.19 -25.78 -9.99
C ARG A 383 -3.28 -25.86 -8.77
N PRO A 384 -3.42 -24.97 -7.78
CA PRO A 384 -2.66 -25.06 -6.54
C PRO A 384 -3.03 -26.35 -5.79
N THR A 385 -2.02 -27.05 -5.26
CA THR A 385 -2.24 -28.26 -4.46
C THR A 385 -2.63 -27.91 -3.03
N GLU A 386 -3.09 -28.92 -2.28
CA GLU A 386 -3.17 -28.81 -0.83
C GLU A 386 -1.80 -28.46 -0.21
N VAL A 387 -1.82 -27.81 0.96
CA VAL A 387 -0.61 -27.43 1.68
C VAL A 387 0.23 -28.67 1.99
N LEU A 388 1.46 -28.68 1.49
CA LEU A 388 2.43 -29.73 1.78
C LEU A 388 3.06 -29.51 3.17
N THR A 389 3.31 -30.59 3.89
CA THR A 389 4.13 -30.54 5.10
C THR A 389 5.61 -30.27 4.73
N LYS A 390 6.42 -29.86 5.70
CA LYS A 390 7.85 -29.56 5.49
C LYS A 390 8.62 -30.71 4.81
N LEU A 391 8.35 -31.96 5.20
CA LEU A 391 9.00 -33.14 4.62
C LEU A 391 8.47 -33.47 3.22
N GLU A 392 7.16 -33.33 2.99
CA GLU A 392 6.54 -33.52 1.67
C GLU A 392 7.08 -32.51 0.66
N TYR A 393 7.21 -31.25 1.08
CA TYR A 393 7.76 -30.18 0.25
C TYR A 393 9.23 -30.40 -0.08
N ARG A 394 10.07 -30.77 0.90
CA ARG A 394 11.49 -31.12 0.66
C ARG A 394 11.64 -32.30 -0.30
N LEU A 395 10.85 -33.35 -0.11
CA LEU A 395 10.85 -34.50 -1.00
C LEU A 395 10.47 -34.10 -2.42
N LEU A 396 9.43 -33.27 -2.57
CA LEU A 396 9.01 -32.81 -3.89
C LEU A 396 10.09 -31.93 -4.53
N LEU A 397 10.73 -31.04 -3.79
CA LEU A 397 11.84 -30.21 -4.28
C LEU A 397 13.02 -31.05 -4.77
N LEU A 398 13.43 -32.07 -4.01
CA LEU A 398 14.48 -32.99 -4.44
C LEU A 398 14.12 -33.65 -5.78
N LEU A 399 12.92 -34.22 -5.86
CA LEU A 399 12.47 -34.95 -7.04
C LEU A 399 12.25 -34.02 -8.25
N TYR A 400 11.82 -32.79 -8.00
CA TYR A 400 11.62 -31.76 -9.02
C TYR A 400 12.96 -31.24 -9.56
N GLY A 401 13.95 -31.02 -8.70
CA GLY A 401 15.33 -30.71 -9.13
C GLY A 401 15.98 -31.86 -9.93
N ASN A 402 15.47 -33.08 -9.76
CA ASN A 402 15.90 -34.29 -10.46
C ASN A 402 14.83 -34.82 -11.43
N LEU A 403 14.05 -33.92 -12.05
CA LEU A 403 12.95 -34.29 -12.93
C LEU A 403 13.38 -35.31 -14.00
N GLY A 404 12.62 -36.41 -14.11
CA GLY A 404 12.91 -37.49 -15.05
C GLY A 404 14.04 -38.45 -14.64
N LYS A 405 14.76 -38.18 -13.54
CA LYS A 405 15.81 -39.05 -12.98
C LYS A 405 15.32 -39.83 -11.77
N ILE A 406 15.98 -40.96 -11.48
CA ILE A 406 15.67 -41.78 -10.29
C ILE A 406 16.45 -41.21 -9.12
N CYS A 407 15.75 -40.83 -8.05
CA CYS A 407 16.35 -40.57 -6.74
C CYS A 407 16.24 -41.86 -5.92
N ASP A 408 17.39 -42.38 -5.51
CA ASP A 408 17.46 -43.57 -4.67
C ASP A 408 17.14 -43.25 -3.20
N LYS A 409 17.10 -44.30 -2.38
CA LYS A 409 16.79 -44.19 -0.96
C LYS A 409 17.75 -43.25 -0.23
N TYR A 410 19.05 -43.41 -0.45
CA TYR A 410 20.09 -42.66 0.24
C TYR A 410 19.95 -41.16 -0.04
N THR A 411 19.80 -40.80 -1.32
CA THR A 411 19.57 -39.43 -1.78
C THR A 411 18.33 -38.81 -1.16
N ILE A 412 17.25 -39.58 -1.03
CA ILE A 412 16.00 -39.12 -0.41
C ILE A 412 16.19 -38.86 1.09
N VAL A 413 16.86 -39.76 1.81
CA VAL A 413 17.08 -39.60 3.25
C VAL A 413 17.92 -38.36 3.54
N GLU A 414 19.06 -38.25 2.84
CA GLU A 414 20.01 -37.15 2.96
C GLU A 414 19.34 -35.79 2.69
N SER A 415 18.60 -35.66 1.59
CA SER A 415 18.02 -34.37 1.20
C SER A 415 16.80 -33.97 2.03
N VAL A 416 16.00 -34.94 2.51
CA VAL A 416 14.75 -34.64 3.22
C VAL A 416 14.95 -34.51 4.73
N TRP A 417 15.77 -35.39 5.33
CA TRP A 417 16.01 -35.45 6.77
C TRP A 417 17.41 -34.93 7.18
N GLY A 418 18.42 -35.06 6.33
CA GLY A 418 19.82 -34.66 6.61
C GLY A 418 20.78 -35.86 6.66
N GLU A 419 22.08 -35.62 6.49
CA GLU A 419 23.14 -36.67 6.46
C GLU A 419 23.17 -37.52 7.74
N ASP A 420 22.90 -36.92 8.91
CA ASP A 420 22.93 -37.61 10.21
C ASP A 420 21.85 -38.69 10.37
N TYR A 421 20.85 -38.73 9.48
CA TYR A 421 19.67 -39.60 9.60
C TYR A 421 19.71 -40.83 8.67
N ILE A 422 20.83 -41.07 7.97
CA ILE A 422 20.96 -42.15 6.98
C ILE A 422 20.72 -43.54 7.59
N GLU A 423 21.17 -43.79 8.82
CA GLU A 423 21.00 -45.07 9.51
C GLU A 423 19.67 -45.18 10.30
N GLU A 424 18.97 -44.06 10.52
CA GLU A 424 17.76 -44.00 11.36
C GLU A 424 16.45 -44.05 10.56
N VAL A 425 16.49 -43.80 9.25
CA VAL A 425 15.29 -43.77 8.39
C VAL A 425 15.10 -45.12 7.67
N ASP A 426 14.08 -45.85 8.11
CA ASP A 426 13.65 -47.09 7.48
C ASP A 426 12.85 -46.88 6.18
N ASP A 427 12.69 -47.96 5.40
CA ASP A 427 11.96 -47.93 4.12
C ASP A 427 10.48 -47.55 4.32
N ALA A 428 9.88 -48.01 5.42
CA ALA A 428 8.49 -47.77 5.76
C ALA A 428 8.19 -46.27 5.92
N ARG A 429 9.11 -45.50 6.50
CA ARG A 429 8.96 -44.04 6.67
C ARG A 429 9.01 -43.30 5.34
N ILE A 430 9.85 -43.73 4.40
CA ILE A 430 9.94 -43.17 3.05
C ILE A 430 8.66 -43.50 2.27
N GLU A 431 8.20 -44.74 2.32
CA GLU A 431 6.95 -45.17 1.68
C GLU A 431 5.74 -44.37 2.18
N LYS A 432 5.66 -44.11 3.49
CA LYS A 432 4.61 -43.29 4.08
C LYS A 432 4.66 -41.84 3.59
N LEU A 433 5.85 -41.27 3.44
CA LEU A 433 6.02 -39.91 2.91
C LEU A 433 5.62 -39.83 1.44
N ILE A 434 6.03 -40.81 0.62
CA ILE A 434 5.64 -40.93 -0.79
C ILE A 434 4.12 -41.07 -0.93
N SER A 435 3.50 -41.92 -0.11
CA SER A 435 2.04 -42.14 -0.11
C SER A 435 1.27 -40.85 0.16
N ARG A 436 1.68 -40.09 1.18
CA ARG A 436 1.09 -38.78 1.51
C ARG A 436 1.30 -37.75 0.41
N LEU A 437 2.49 -37.71 -0.20
CA LEU A 437 2.75 -36.79 -1.30
C LEU A 437 1.86 -37.12 -2.50
N ARG A 438 1.70 -38.40 -2.86
CA ARG A 438 0.78 -38.83 -3.93
C ARG A 438 -0.66 -38.43 -3.67
N GLN A 439 -1.15 -38.51 -2.43
CA GLN A 439 -2.50 -38.07 -2.08
C GLN A 439 -2.76 -36.60 -2.45
N LYS A 440 -1.71 -35.77 -2.51
CA LYS A 440 -1.84 -34.33 -2.76
C LYS A 440 -1.51 -33.92 -4.19
N ILE A 441 -0.72 -34.72 -4.91
CA ILE A 441 -0.24 -34.36 -6.27
C ILE A 441 -0.79 -35.27 -7.38
N GLU A 442 -1.41 -36.40 -7.05
CA GLU A 442 -1.98 -37.32 -8.02
C GLU A 442 -3.50 -37.24 -8.02
N THR A 443 -4.11 -37.41 -9.20
CA THR A 443 -5.58 -37.57 -9.30
C THR A 443 -6.05 -38.90 -8.68
N ASP A 444 -5.27 -39.98 -8.86
CA ASP A 444 -5.49 -41.28 -8.24
C ASP A 444 -4.15 -41.78 -7.64
N PRO A 445 -3.98 -41.72 -6.31
CA PRO A 445 -2.74 -42.15 -5.65
C PRO A 445 -2.39 -43.63 -5.87
N ALA A 446 -3.38 -44.48 -6.20
CA ALA A 446 -3.15 -45.90 -6.52
C ALA A 446 -2.66 -46.11 -7.96
N LYS A 447 -2.83 -45.10 -8.83
CA LYS A 447 -2.36 -45.08 -10.23
C LYS A 447 -1.56 -43.80 -10.50
N PRO A 448 -0.39 -43.63 -9.87
CA PRO A 448 0.38 -42.40 -9.96
C PRO A 448 0.87 -42.15 -11.39
N ARG A 449 0.74 -40.90 -11.85
CA ARG A 449 1.20 -40.43 -13.16
C ARG A 449 2.49 -39.62 -13.05
N HIS A 450 2.65 -38.88 -11.95
CA HIS A 450 3.79 -37.97 -11.75
C HIS A 450 4.89 -38.62 -10.91
N LEU A 451 4.55 -39.18 -9.74
CA LEU A 451 5.51 -39.74 -8.80
C LEU A 451 5.57 -41.27 -8.92
N ILE A 452 6.51 -41.76 -9.72
CA ILE A 452 6.64 -43.17 -10.11
C ILE A 452 7.62 -43.91 -9.21
N THR A 453 7.21 -45.08 -8.72
CA THR A 453 8.10 -46.03 -8.03
C THR A 453 8.83 -46.87 -9.07
N VAL A 454 10.16 -46.86 -9.01
CA VAL A 454 11.02 -47.77 -9.79
C VAL A 454 11.50 -48.86 -8.84
N ARG A 455 10.89 -50.05 -8.95
CA ARG A 455 11.15 -51.18 -8.05
C ARG A 455 12.64 -51.48 -7.92
N GLY A 456 13.13 -51.58 -6.69
CA GLY A 456 14.52 -51.86 -6.36
C GLY A 456 15.51 -50.72 -6.67
N ARG A 457 15.04 -49.55 -7.11
CA ARG A 457 15.93 -48.42 -7.49
C ARG A 457 15.58 -47.08 -6.85
N GLY A 458 14.31 -46.84 -6.53
CA GLY A 458 13.88 -45.60 -5.86
C GLY A 458 12.65 -44.97 -6.50
N TYR A 459 12.61 -43.64 -6.51
CA TYR A 459 11.46 -42.86 -6.95
C TYR A 459 11.84 -41.82 -7.99
N ARG A 460 10.90 -41.51 -8.87
CA ARG A 460 11.12 -40.54 -9.95
C ARG A 460 9.88 -39.67 -10.13
N LEU A 461 10.09 -38.36 -10.22
CA LEU A 461 9.05 -37.44 -10.68
C LEU A 461 9.13 -37.31 -12.21
N GLN A 462 7.99 -37.38 -12.88
CA GLN A 462 7.84 -37.14 -14.31
C GLN A 462 6.77 -36.08 -14.53
N ASN A 463 7.04 -35.18 -15.46
CA ASN A 463 6.11 -34.12 -15.88
C ASN A 463 5.41 -34.59 -17.15
N VAL A 464 4.14 -35.00 -17.04
CA VAL A 464 3.37 -35.68 -18.10
C VAL A 464 1.98 -35.10 -18.18
#